data_AF-A0A2E1NI92-F1
#
_entry.id   AF-A0A2E1NI92-F1
#
_cell.length_a   1.000
_cell.length_b   1.000
_cell.length_c   1.000
_cell.angle_alpha   90.00
_cell.angle_beta   90.00
_cell.angle_gamma   90.00
#
_symmetry.space_group_name_H-M   'P 1'
#
loop_
_entity.id
_entity.type
_entity.pdbx_description
1 polymer ?
#
loop_
_entity_poly.entity_id
_entity_poly.type
_entity_poly.pdbx_seq_one_letter_code
_entity_poly.pdbx_strand_id
1 'polypeptide(L)' 'MFKNMIRGIMLAQAASAARRTLRYLSDRDLDDMGLSRSTFVEGVVESVKADIDANIADQPMSKVIRSAINPNLIGAG' A
#
# COMPACT_ATOMS: atom_id res chain seq x y z
N MET A 1 -0.57 14.62 -12.15
CA MET A 1 0.85 14.26 -11.90
C MET A 1 1.11 13.90 -10.42
N PHE A 2 0.82 14.79 -9.45
CA PHE A 2 1.03 14.51 -8.01
C PHE A 2 0.32 13.24 -7.48
N LYS A 3 -0.94 13.00 -7.89
CA LYS A 3 -1.69 11.76 -7.61
C LYS A 3 -0.90 10.50 -7.99
N ASN A 4 -0.34 10.48 -9.20
CA ASN A 4 0.40 9.32 -9.71
C ASN A 4 1.73 9.14 -8.97
N MET A 5 2.36 10.24 -8.53
CA MET A 5 3.55 10.18 -7.68
C MET A 5 3.25 9.56 -6.31
N ILE A 6 2.18 10.01 -5.63
CA ILE A 6 1.76 9.42 -4.35
C ILE A 6 1.41 7.93 -4.51
N ARG A 7 0.68 7.58 -5.58
CA ARG A 7 0.37 6.16 -5.89
C ARG A 7 1.65 5.33 -6.04
N GLY A 8 2.63 5.83 -6.79
CA GLY A 8 3.93 5.16 -6.93
C GLY A 8 4.66 4.98 -5.60
N ILE A 9 4.64 6.00 -4.73
CA ILE A 9 5.21 5.91 -3.38
C ILE A 9 4.48 4.83 -2.55
N MET A 10 3.15 4.81 -2.56
CA MET A 10 2.35 3.82 -1.82
C MET A 10 2.66 2.38 -2.29
N LEU A 11 2.73 2.15 -3.60
CA LEU A 11 3.07 0.83 -4.16
C LEU A 11 4.50 0.40 -3.79
N ALA A 12 5.46 1.32 -3.83
CA ALA A 12 6.84 1.04 -3.41
C ALA A 12 6.93 0.70 -1.91
N GLN A 13 6.17 1.40 -1.06
CA GLN A 13 6.05 1.11 0.36
C GLN A 13 5.40 -0.27 0.60
N ALA A 14 4.33 -0.60 -0.11
CA ALA A 14 3.68 -1.90 -0.04
C ALA A 14 4.65 -3.03 -0.43
N ALA A 15 5.41 -2.88 -1.51
CA ALA A 15 6.42 -3.86 -1.92
C ALA A 15 7.54 -4.02 -0.87
N SER A 16 7.98 -2.91 -0.28
CA SER A 16 9.01 -2.91 0.79
C SER A 16 8.51 -3.62 2.05
N ALA A 17 7.30 -3.30 2.49
CA ALA A 17 6.64 -3.94 3.63
C ALA A 17 6.44 -5.43 3.37
N ALA A 18 5.90 -5.81 2.22
CA ALA A 18 5.71 -7.21 1.83
C ALA A 18 7.03 -8.01 1.87
N ARG A 19 8.12 -7.47 1.32
CA ARG A 19 9.46 -8.11 1.40
C ARG A 19 9.97 -8.22 2.84
N ARG A 20 9.64 -7.28 3.71
CA ARG A 20 10.01 -7.33 5.12
C ARG A 20 9.21 -8.40 5.86
N THR A 21 7.91 -8.49 5.60
CA THR A 21 7.03 -9.54 6.17
C THR A 21 7.44 -10.93 5.68
N LEU A 22 7.81 -11.07 4.40
CA LEU A 22 8.27 -12.33 3.82
C LEU A 22 9.51 -12.91 4.55
N ARG A 23 10.32 -12.08 5.20
CA ARG A 23 11.47 -12.57 6.00
C ARG A 23 11.05 -13.35 7.24
N TYR A 24 9.81 -13.18 7.70
CA TYR A 24 9.27 -13.84 8.88
C TYR A 24 8.26 -14.94 8.54
N LEU A 25 7.95 -15.14 7.26
CA LEU A 25 7.05 -16.19 6.78
C LEU A 25 7.87 -17.37 6.25
N SER A 26 7.53 -18.58 6.72
CA SER A 26 8.07 -19.81 6.17
C SER A 26 7.37 -20.18 4.87
N ASP A 27 7.98 -21.06 4.08
CA ASP A 27 7.39 -21.51 2.82
C ASP A 27 6.10 -22.29 3.05
N ARG A 28 5.96 -22.95 4.20
CA ARG A 28 4.71 -23.63 4.60
C ARG A 28 3.61 -22.64 4.94
N ASP A 29 3.92 -21.54 5.64
CA ASP A 29 2.91 -20.50 5.92
C ASP A 29 2.38 -19.88 4.62
N LEU A 30 3.27 -19.72 3.63
CA LEU A 30 2.90 -19.24 2.30
C LEU A 30 2.06 -20.27 1.55
N ASP A 31 2.44 -21.55 1.58
CA ASP A 31 1.72 -22.65 0.94
C ASP A 31 0.32 -22.86 1.54
N ASP A 32 0.17 -22.73 2.86
CA ASP A 32 -1.11 -22.77 3.58
C ASP A 32 -2.05 -21.62 3.11
N MET A 33 -1.50 -20.52 2.59
CA MET A 33 -2.23 -19.41 1.97
C MET A 33 -2.38 -19.55 0.44
N GLY A 34 -1.84 -20.61 -0.17
CA GLY A 34 -1.80 -20.79 -1.63
C GLY A 34 -0.85 -19.81 -2.34
N LEU A 35 0.14 -19.29 -1.62
CA LEU A 35 1.11 -18.30 -2.10
C LEU A 35 2.52 -18.90 -2.14
N SER A 36 3.40 -18.28 -2.94
CA SER A 36 4.83 -18.62 -2.99
C SER A 36 5.66 -17.38 -2.65
N ARG A 37 6.93 -17.57 -2.26
CA ARG A 37 7.84 -16.43 -2.03
C ARG A 37 7.95 -15.50 -3.24
N SER A 38 7.91 -16.07 -4.45
CA SER A 38 7.93 -15.33 -5.72
C SER A 38 6.67 -14.53 -5.98
N THR A 39 5.50 -15.04 -5.59
CA THR A 39 4.20 -14.42 -5.90
C THR A 39 3.65 -13.54 -4.79
N PHE A 40 4.10 -13.73 -3.54
CA PHE A 40 3.59 -12.99 -2.38
C PHE A 40 3.71 -11.47 -2.52
N VAL A 41 4.90 -10.98 -2.90
CA VAL A 41 5.14 -9.54 -3.01
C VAL A 41 4.31 -8.92 -4.13
N GLU A 42 4.21 -9.62 -5.28
CA GLU A 42 3.39 -9.16 -6.41
C GLU A 42 1.91 -9.14 -6.05
N GLY A 43 1.40 -10.20 -5.40
CA GLY A 43 0.01 -10.26 -4.94
C GLY A 43 -0.36 -9.15 -3.95
N VAL A 44 0.53 -8.83 -3.01
CA VAL A 44 0.32 -7.71 -2.08
C VAL A 44 0.30 -6.36 -2.82
N VAL A 45 1.24 -6.14 -3.75
CA VAL A 45 1.29 -4.89 -4.54
C VAL A 45 0.06 -4.76 -5.44
N GLU A 46 -0.40 -5.85 -6.04
CA GLU A 46 -1.60 -5.86 -6.89
C GLU A 46 -2.88 -5.60 -6.08
N SER A 47 -3.01 -6.20 -4.90
CA SER A 47 -4.11 -5.90 -3.98
C SER A 47 -4.13 -4.43 -3.57
N VAL A 48 -2.97 -3.87 -3.17
CA VAL A 48 -2.87 -2.44 -2.81
C VAL A 48 -3.15 -1.54 -4.02
N LYS A 49 -2.72 -1.95 -5.21
CA LYS A 49 -3.03 -1.23 -6.45
C LYS A 49 -4.53 -1.20 -6.71
N ALA A 50 -5.22 -2.33 -6.59
CA ALA A 50 -6.67 -2.43 -6.74
C ALA A 50 -7.40 -1.54 -5.72
N ASP A 51 -6.96 -1.53 -4.46
CA ASP A 51 -7.52 -0.67 -3.41
C ASP A 51 -7.31 0.82 -3.72
N ILE A 52 -6.11 1.19 -4.19
CA ILE A 52 -5.78 2.55 -4.61
C ILE A 52 -6.65 2.95 -5.80
N ASP A 53 -6.84 2.07 -6.78
CA ASP A 53 -7.66 2.38 -7.95
C ASP A 53 -9.14 2.52 -7.56
N ALA A 54 -9.67 1.62 -6.73
CA ALA A 54 -11.05 1.70 -6.24
C ALA A 54 -11.31 2.94 -5.36
N ASN A 55 -10.36 3.31 -4.50
CA ASN A 55 -10.57 4.38 -3.52
C ASN A 55 -10.03 5.73 -3.97
N ILE A 56 -8.91 5.81 -4.69
CA ILE A 56 -8.25 7.08 -5.05
C ILE A 56 -8.62 7.54 -6.46
N ALA A 57 -9.03 6.65 -7.38
CA ALA A 57 -9.42 7.07 -8.73
C ALA A 57 -10.64 8.02 -8.71
N ASP A 58 -11.67 7.69 -7.92
CA ASP A 58 -12.90 8.49 -7.85
C ASP A 58 -12.89 9.61 -6.79
N GLN A 59 -11.89 9.66 -5.90
CA GLN A 59 -11.85 10.68 -4.86
C GLN A 59 -11.26 12.01 -5.36
N PRO A 60 -11.92 13.16 -5.09
CA PRO A 60 -11.36 14.46 -5.38
C PRO A 60 -10.07 14.65 -4.57
N MET A 61 -9.06 15.27 -5.19
CA MET A 61 -7.73 15.47 -4.58
C MET A 61 -7.83 16.15 -3.20
N SER A 62 -8.80 17.04 -3.01
CA SER A 62 -9.10 17.71 -1.75
C SER A 62 -9.39 16.74 -0.59
N LYS A 63 -10.03 15.60 -0.87
CA LYS A 63 -10.34 14.58 0.14
C LYS A 63 -9.10 13.75 0.52
N VAL A 64 -8.26 13.44 -0.46
CA VAL A 64 -6.97 12.76 -0.24
C VAL A 64 -6.04 13.64 0.60
N ILE A 65 -5.95 14.93 0.24
CA ILE A 65 -5.17 15.92 0.99
C ILE A 65 -5.72 16.07 2.41
N ARG A 66 -7.04 16.23 2.61
CA ARG A 66 -7.64 16.31 3.96
C ARG A 66 -7.42 15.06 4.82
N SER A 67 -7.35 13.87 4.22
CA SER A 67 -7.05 12.63 4.95
C SER A 67 -5.58 12.58 5.39
N ALA A 68 -4.67 13.06 4.53
CA ALA A 68 -3.24 13.14 4.84
C ALA A 68 -2.90 14.26 5.84
N ILE A 69 -3.70 15.34 5.87
CA ILE A 69 -3.55 16.41 6.84
C ILE A 69 -4.42 16.11 8.07
N ASN A 70 -3.84 15.49 9.09
CA ASN A 70 -4.51 15.38 10.39
C ASN A 70 -4.61 16.78 11.04
N PRO A 71 -5.82 17.32 11.29
CA PRO A 71 -5.96 18.63 11.93
C PRO A 71 -5.35 18.68 13.34
N ASN A 72 -5.25 17.56 14.06
CA ASN A 72 -4.58 17.49 15.37
C ASN A 72 -3.05 17.62 15.29
N LEU A 73 -2.45 17.60 14.10
CA LEU A 73 -1.00 17.81 13.92
C LEU A 73 -0.64 19.23 13.50
N ILE A 74 -1.62 20.07 13.14
CA ILE A 74 -1.39 21.47 12.71
C ILE A 74 -1.31 22.42 13.92
N GLY A 75 -1.72 21.97 15.11
CA GLY A 75 -1.74 22.76 16.34
C GLY A 75 -0.70 22.36 17.40
N ALA A 76 0.20 21.42 17.11
CA ALA A 76 1.31 21.10 18.01
C ALA A 76 2.48 22.05 17.73
N GLY A 77 2.30 23.31 18.09
CA GLY A 77 3.30 24.38 18.09
C GLY A 77 3.40 25.01 19.46
#